data_AF-G7WGW4-F1
#
_entry.id   AF-G7WGW4-F1
#
_cell.length_a   1.000
_cell.length_b   1.000
_cell.length_c   1.000
_cell.angle_alpha   90.00
_cell.angle_beta   90.00
_cell.angle_gamma   90.00
#
_symmetry.space_group_name_H-M   'P 1'
#
loop_
_entity.id
_entity.type
_entity.pdbx_description
1 polymer ?
#
loop_
_entity_poly.entity_id
_entity_poly.type
_entity_poly.pdbx_seq_one_letter_code
_entity_poly.pdbx_strand_id
1 'polypeptide(L)'
;MFDEDNTIKPIDSCGCGDTGYLTLRTIPIDLAHGVGYIENVPVYHCRSASCQEFSFPSVVSRRLDTIAEEMEETQNTHASYSWEDNGALNHGTQPEVPSSLSQSNTSIPLQAFTLQFVNREYEDAKVVQIVPGEAVFLQSKLEETEYYQLRYEEDPHGEGTWFSLQKFYYDKAYFSYEDFLTWSEDGHLKELGRIPLNEVEDTLLDEFGEEVS
;
A
#
# COMPACT_ATOMS: atom_id res chain seq x y z
N MET A 1 -14.66 16.52 29.84
CA MET A 1 -15.47 16.26 28.63
C MET A 1 -14.41 15.92 27.61
N PHE A 2 -14.16 14.63 27.43
CA PHE A 2 -13.07 14.14 26.59
C PHE A 2 -13.66 13.87 25.22
N ASP A 3 -13.12 14.53 24.20
CA ASP A 3 -13.56 14.40 22.82
C ASP A 3 -13.23 12.99 22.30
N GLU A 4 -14.27 12.27 21.87
CA GLU A 4 -14.26 10.88 21.37
C GLU A 4 -13.83 10.76 19.90
N ASP A 5 -12.90 11.58 19.39
CA ASP A 5 -12.68 11.70 17.93
C ASP A 5 -11.28 11.29 17.43
N ASN A 6 -10.61 10.37 18.15
CA ASN A 6 -9.39 9.68 17.68
C ASN A 6 -9.71 8.35 16.97
N THR A 7 -10.71 8.37 16.08
CA THR A 7 -11.05 7.21 15.26
C THR A 7 -10.60 7.48 13.83
N ILE A 8 -9.79 6.59 13.24
CA ILE A 8 -9.48 6.58 11.80
C ILE A 8 -10.79 6.78 11.04
N LYS A 9 -10.89 7.88 10.29
CA LYS A 9 -12.10 8.19 9.52
C LYS A 9 -12.24 7.14 8.40
N PRO A 10 -13.40 6.50 8.26
CA PRO A 10 -13.64 5.52 7.21
C PRO A 10 -13.39 6.11 5.82
N ILE A 11 -12.64 5.39 4.98
CA ILE A 11 -12.40 5.78 3.59
C ILE A 11 -13.66 5.50 2.75
N ASP A 12 -14.30 4.33 2.94
CA ASP A 12 -15.59 3.95 2.33
C ASP A 12 -16.22 2.71 3.03
N SER A 13 -17.35 2.23 2.52
CA SER A 13 -18.13 1.08 3.02
C SER A 13 -17.66 -0.26 2.41
N CYS A 14 -17.58 -1.32 3.25
CA CYS A 14 -17.43 -2.69 2.76
C CYS A 14 -18.63 -3.08 1.88
N GLY A 15 -18.50 -4.19 1.12
CA GLY A 15 -19.63 -4.78 0.39
C GLY A 15 -20.87 -5.07 1.26
N CYS A 16 -20.66 -5.22 2.58
CA CYS A 16 -21.66 -5.44 3.61
C CYS A 16 -22.35 -4.18 4.18
N GLY A 17 -21.92 -2.97 3.80
CA GLY A 17 -22.44 -1.70 4.31
C GLY A 17 -21.88 -1.23 5.66
N ASP A 18 -21.00 -2.01 6.30
CA ASP A 18 -20.21 -1.63 7.46
C ASP A 18 -18.91 -0.88 7.06
N THR A 19 -18.22 -0.30 8.04
CA THR A 19 -16.93 0.37 7.84
C THR A 19 -15.85 -0.57 7.28
N GLY A 20 -15.31 -0.23 6.10
CA GLY A 20 -14.24 -0.98 5.44
C GLY A 20 -12.85 -0.35 5.62
N TYR A 21 -11.82 -1.18 5.58
CA TYR A 21 -10.40 -0.78 5.54
C TYR A 21 -9.76 -1.34 4.28
N LEU A 22 -8.75 -0.65 3.74
CA LEU A 22 -8.05 -1.09 2.54
C LEU A 22 -7.14 -2.29 2.86
N THR A 23 -7.33 -3.39 2.14
CA THR A 23 -6.55 -4.63 2.27
C THR A 23 -6.23 -5.19 0.89
N LEU A 24 -5.30 -6.14 0.77
CA LEU A 24 -4.99 -6.80 -0.50
C LEU A 24 -5.61 -8.20 -0.56
N ARG A 25 -6.21 -8.58 -1.69
CA ARG A 25 -6.77 -9.91 -1.91
C ARG A 25 -6.42 -10.46 -3.28
N THR A 26 -6.42 -11.79 -3.37
CA THR A 26 -6.52 -12.48 -4.66
C THR A 26 -7.99 -12.55 -5.06
N ILE A 27 -8.30 -12.07 -6.26
CA ILE A 27 -9.66 -11.94 -6.76
C ILE A 27 -9.83 -12.86 -7.97
N PRO A 28 -10.87 -13.71 -8.00
CA PRO A 28 -11.21 -14.46 -9.20
C PRO A 28 -11.81 -13.51 -10.25
N ILE A 29 -11.43 -13.70 -11.50
CA ILE A 29 -11.98 -12.96 -12.65
C ILE A 29 -12.43 -13.92 -13.73
N ASP A 30 -13.56 -13.64 -14.35
CA ASP A 30 -14.07 -14.43 -15.46
C ASP A 30 -13.35 -14.03 -16.74
N LEU A 31 -12.75 -15.02 -17.42
CA LEU A 31 -12.06 -14.87 -18.70
C LEU A 31 -12.73 -15.80 -19.74
N ALA A 32 -12.60 -15.48 -21.02
CA ALA A 32 -13.13 -16.29 -22.11
C ALA A 32 -12.63 -17.75 -22.11
N HIS A 33 -11.44 -18.01 -21.55
CA HIS A 33 -10.83 -19.35 -21.42
C HIS A 33 -11.02 -20.00 -20.04
N GLY A 34 -11.76 -19.39 -19.12
CA GLY A 34 -12.04 -19.93 -17.79
C GLY A 34 -11.90 -18.89 -16.68
N VAL A 35 -11.70 -19.35 -15.45
CA VAL A 35 -11.51 -18.43 -14.31
C VAL A 35 -10.02 -18.11 -14.16
N GLY A 36 -9.69 -16.83 -14.14
CA GLY A 36 -8.38 -16.31 -13.80
C GLY A 36 -8.30 -15.81 -12.36
N TYR A 37 -7.08 -15.60 -11.87
CA TYR A 37 -6.83 -15.06 -10.54
C TYR A 37 -5.85 -13.89 -10.61
N ILE A 38 -6.26 -12.75 -10.07
CA ILE A 38 -5.42 -11.55 -9.97
C ILE A 38 -5.02 -11.40 -8.51
N GLU A 39 -3.73 -11.41 -8.24
CA GLU A 39 -3.14 -11.28 -6.91
C GLU A 39 -2.94 -9.82 -6.52
N ASN A 40 -2.85 -9.56 -5.21
CA ASN A 40 -2.55 -8.25 -4.63
C ASN A 40 -3.55 -7.14 -5.00
N VAL A 41 -4.83 -7.46 -5.22
CA VAL A 41 -5.86 -6.45 -5.57
C VAL A 41 -6.29 -5.67 -4.32
N PRO A 42 -6.22 -4.33 -4.32
CA PRO A 42 -6.72 -3.52 -3.22
C PRO A 42 -8.25 -3.60 -3.13
N VAL A 43 -8.75 -3.91 -1.94
CA VAL A 43 -10.18 -4.03 -1.64
C VAL A 43 -10.51 -3.41 -0.29
N TYR A 44 -11.70 -2.82 -0.17
CA TYR A 44 -12.27 -2.43 1.11
C TYR A 44 -12.88 -3.66 1.79
N HIS A 45 -12.33 -4.03 2.94
CA HIS A 45 -12.77 -5.18 3.72
C HIS A 45 -13.17 -4.76 5.13
N CYS A 46 -14.18 -5.44 5.67
CA CYS A 46 -14.69 -5.20 7.01
C CYS A 46 -13.69 -5.59 8.12
N ARG A 47 -13.78 -5.00 9.33
CA ARG A 47 -12.91 -5.38 10.47
C ARG A 47 -13.14 -6.82 10.94
N SER A 48 -14.31 -7.37 10.66
CA SER A 48 -14.65 -8.74 11.06
C SER A 48 -13.99 -9.77 10.15
N ALA A 49 -13.19 -10.67 10.73
CA ALA A 49 -12.60 -11.81 10.01
C ALA A 49 -13.65 -12.81 9.47
N SER A 50 -14.90 -12.71 9.90
CA SER A 50 -16.01 -13.53 9.40
C SER A 50 -16.75 -12.91 8.21
N CYS A 51 -16.51 -11.63 7.91
CA CYS A 51 -17.11 -11.00 6.74
C CYS A 51 -16.30 -11.38 5.51
N GLN A 52 -16.95 -11.95 4.49
CA GLN A 52 -16.28 -12.29 3.23
C GLN A 52 -16.50 -11.23 2.15
N GLU A 53 -17.40 -10.28 2.40
CA GLU A 53 -17.78 -9.23 1.46
C GLU A 53 -16.73 -8.12 1.41
N PHE A 54 -16.50 -7.61 0.20
CA PHE A 54 -15.57 -6.53 -0.07
C PHE A 54 -16.08 -5.68 -1.23
N SER A 55 -15.60 -4.46 -1.31
CA SER A 55 -15.82 -3.55 -2.45
C SER A 55 -14.47 -3.12 -3.01
N PHE A 56 -14.44 -2.71 -4.28
CA PHE A 56 -13.22 -2.22 -4.92
C PHE A 56 -13.16 -0.70 -4.86
N PRO A 57 -11.97 -0.11 -4.66
CA PRO A 57 -11.71 1.25 -5.09
C PRO A 57 -12.08 1.42 -6.57
N SER A 58 -12.65 2.57 -6.93
CA SER A 58 -13.16 2.80 -8.30
C SER A 58 -12.06 2.67 -9.37
N VAL A 59 -10.83 3.06 -9.06
CA VAL A 59 -9.66 2.94 -9.94
C VAL A 59 -9.26 1.47 -10.14
N VAL A 60 -9.29 0.68 -9.06
CA VAL A 60 -9.02 -0.77 -9.11
C VAL A 60 -10.06 -1.46 -9.97
N SER A 61 -11.34 -1.16 -9.78
CA SER A 61 -12.43 -1.74 -10.58
C SER A 61 -12.23 -1.49 -12.08
N ARG A 62 -11.81 -0.29 -12.47
CA ARG A 62 -11.57 0.06 -13.88
C ARG A 62 -10.35 -0.66 -14.47
N ARG A 63 -9.30 -0.84 -13.67
CA ARG A 63 -8.06 -1.50 -14.11
C ARG A 63 -8.19 -3.02 -14.15
N LEU A 64 -9.07 -3.61 -13.34
CA LEU A 64 -9.38 -5.05 -13.41
C LEU A 64 -9.94 -5.46 -14.78
N ASP A 65 -10.78 -4.62 -15.39
CA ASP A 65 -11.29 -4.88 -16.75
C ASP A 65 -10.16 -4.93 -17.78
N THR A 66 -9.23 -3.96 -17.72
CA THR A 66 -8.05 -3.93 -18.61
C THR A 66 -7.13 -5.13 -18.37
N ILE A 67 -6.92 -5.51 -17.10
CA ILE A 67 -6.14 -6.70 -16.76
C ILE A 67 -6.81 -7.96 -17.31
N ALA A 68 -8.13 -8.06 -17.25
CA ALA A 68 -8.86 -9.20 -17.80
C ALA A 68 -8.61 -9.32 -19.31
N GLU A 69 -8.72 -8.21 -20.05
CA GLU A 69 -8.45 -8.17 -21.49
C GLU A 69 -7.01 -8.59 -21.80
N GLU A 70 -6.01 -8.09 -21.06
CA GLU A 70 -4.61 -8.50 -21.22
C GLU A 70 -4.39 -9.99 -20.92
N MET A 71 -5.02 -10.51 -19.88
CA MET A 71 -4.97 -11.93 -19.52
C MET A 71 -5.62 -12.81 -20.59
N GLU A 72 -6.69 -12.33 -21.24
CA GLU A 72 -7.31 -13.01 -22.38
C GLU A 72 -6.41 -13.01 -23.61
N GLU A 73 -5.83 -11.86 -23.96
CA GLU A 73 -4.92 -11.73 -25.11
C GLU A 73 -3.68 -12.62 -24.95
N THR A 74 -3.16 -12.71 -23.73
CA THR A 74 -1.96 -13.51 -23.40
C THR A 74 -2.27 -14.95 -23.01
N GLN A 75 -3.56 -15.33 -22.92
CA GLN A 75 -4.04 -16.62 -22.41
C GLN A 75 -3.54 -16.98 -21.00
N ASN A 76 -3.26 -15.98 -20.18
CA ASN A 76 -2.82 -16.17 -18.80
C ASN A 76 -4.01 -16.43 -17.88
N THR A 77 -3.81 -17.24 -16.84
CA THR A 77 -4.83 -17.54 -15.81
C THR A 77 -4.44 -17.00 -14.43
N HIS A 78 -3.22 -16.50 -14.30
CA HIS A 78 -2.72 -15.85 -13.08
C HIS A 78 -2.00 -14.57 -13.47
N ALA A 79 -2.22 -13.52 -12.68
CA ALA A 79 -1.46 -12.30 -12.80
C ALA A 79 -1.23 -11.66 -11.43
N SER A 80 -0.05 -11.05 -11.26
CA SER A 80 0.28 -10.20 -10.12
C SER A 80 0.67 -8.85 -10.70
N TYR A 81 -0.11 -7.83 -10.39
CA TYR A 81 0.15 -6.47 -10.84
C TYR A 81 0.57 -5.63 -9.63
N SER A 82 1.69 -4.90 -9.78
CA SER A 82 1.98 -3.79 -8.89
C SER A 82 1.03 -2.65 -9.25
N TRP A 83 0.37 -2.09 -8.24
CA TRP A 83 -0.59 -1.00 -8.43
C TRP A 83 0.09 0.37 -8.55
N GLU A 84 1.41 0.39 -8.79
CA GLU A 84 2.13 1.55 -9.28
C GLU A 84 1.46 2.06 -10.57
N ASP A 85 1.26 3.36 -10.65
CA ASP A 85 1.09 4.05 -11.93
C ASP A 85 2.49 4.39 -12.42
N ASN A 86 3.08 3.47 -13.16
CA ASN A 86 4.22 3.80 -14.01
C ASN A 86 3.82 3.41 -15.42
N GLY A 87 3.52 4.44 -16.20
CA GLY A 87 3.56 4.38 -17.65
C GLY A 87 4.94 3.89 -18.13
N ALA A 88 5.09 2.58 -18.21
CA ALA A 88 6.13 1.92 -18.95
C ALA A 88 5.52 0.71 -19.66
N LEU A 89 4.89 1.01 -20.80
CA LEU A 89 4.86 0.10 -21.94
C LEU A 89 6.30 -0.33 -22.27
N ASN A 90 6.83 -1.31 -21.55
CA ASN A 90 7.96 -2.08 -22.02
C ASN A 90 7.40 -3.20 -22.90
N HIS A 91 7.11 -2.83 -24.14
CA HIS A 91 7.07 -3.77 -25.25
C HIS A 91 8.33 -4.63 -25.22
N GLY A 92 8.14 -5.93 -25.05
CA GLY A 92 9.15 -6.95 -25.33
C GLY A 92 10.04 -7.26 -24.15
N THR A 93 9.65 -8.23 -23.33
CA THR A 93 10.26 -9.57 -23.33
C THR A 93 9.29 -10.49 -22.60
N GLN A 94 8.96 -11.62 -23.21
CA GLN A 94 8.18 -12.70 -22.60
C GLN A 94 8.70 -12.96 -21.18
N PRO A 95 7.89 -12.81 -20.12
CA PRO A 95 8.32 -13.24 -18.79
C PRO A 95 8.40 -14.75 -18.85
N GLU A 96 9.60 -15.30 -18.72
CA GLU A 96 9.73 -16.70 -18.35
C GLU A 96 8.93 -16.90 -17.07
N VAL A 97 7.98 -17.84 -17.13
CA VAL A 97 7.15 -18.27 -16.00
C VAL A 97 8.06 -18.44 -14.78
N PRO A 98 7.96 -17.58 -13.74
CA PRO A 98 8.60 -17.90 -12.49
C PRO A 98 7.86 -19.13 -11.99
N SER A 99 8.61 -20.22 -11.92
CA SER A 99 8.19 -21.47 -11.35
C SER A 99 7.38 -21.19 -10.09
N SER A 100 6.11 -21.59 -10.13
CA SER A 100 5.20 -21.64 -9.00
C SER A 100 5.92 -22.07 -7.72
N LEU A 101 5.69 -21.32 -6.62
CA LEU A 101 5.78 -21.73 -5.19
C LEU A 101 6.69 -20.91 -4.25
N SER A 102 7.19 -19.72 -4.57
CA SER A 102 8.08 -18.99 -3.62
C SER A 102 7.89 -17.48 -3.45
N GLN A 103 6.70 -16.91 -3.70
CA GLN A 103 6.43 -15.47 -3.45
C GLN A 103 5.36 -15.18 -2.38
N SER A 104 4.69 -16.20 -1.82
CA SER A 104 3.61 -15.98 -0.83
C SER A 104 4.06 -15.78 0.62
N ASN A 105 5.35 -15.98 0.93
CA ASN A 105 5.82 -15.98 2.33
C ASN A 105 6.53 -14.68 2.75
N THR A 106 6.92 -13.81 1.82
CA THR A 106 7.59 -12.53 2.14
C THR A 106 6.60 -11.37 2.22
N SER A 107 5.46 -11.46 1.52
CA SER A 107 4.40 -10.45 1.55
C SER A 107 3.65 -10.41 2.88
N ILE A 108 3.38 -11.56 3.51
CA ILE A 108 2.66 -11.63 4.80
C ILE A 108 3.46 -10.96 5.94
N PRO A 109 4.76 -11.26 6.14
CA PRO A 109 5.57 -10.57 7.15
C PRO A 109 5.66 -9.06 6.94
N LEU A 110 5.77 -8.61 5.68
CA LEU A 110 5.89 -7.19 5.36
C LEU A 110 4.56 -6.44 5.56
N GLN A 111 3.45 -7.06 5.20
CA GLN A 111 2.12 -6.55 5.53
C GLN A 111 1.90 -6.49 7.04
N ALA A 112 2.26 -7.54 7.78
CA ALA A 112 2.16 -7.55 9.24
C ALA A 112 3.03 -6.47 9.89
N PHE A 113 4.25 -6.26 9.38
CA PHE A 113 5.16 -5.23 9.83
C PHE A 113 4.58 -3.83 9.61
N THR A 114 4.17 -3.49 8.38
CA THR A 114 3.59 -2.16 8.08
C THR A 114 2.30 -1.89 8.86
N LEU A 115 1.48 -2.93 9.11
CA LEU A 115 0.27 -2.80 9.93
C LEU A 115 0.55 -2.57 11.43
N GLN A 116 1.75 -2.82 11.93
CA GLN A 116 2.09 -2.52 13.33
C GLN A 116 2.10 -1.01 13.62
N PHE A 117 2.20 -0.18 12.58
CA PHE A 117 2.20 1.28 12.67
C PHE A 117 0.79 1.88 12.72
N VAL A 118 -0.27 1.06 12.69
CA VAL A 118 -1.65 1.54 12.74
C VAL A 118 -1.89 2.30 14.05
N ASN A 119 -2.42 3.52 13.94
CA ASN A 119 -2.63 4.47 15.05
C ASN A 119 -1.36 4.87 15.82
N ARG A 120 -0.18 4.66 15.23
CA ARG A 120 1.06 5.02 15.92
C ARG A 120 1.31 6.52 15.86
N GLU A 121 1.70 7.05 17.01
CA GLU A 121 2.10 8.44 17.14
C GLU A 121 3.47 8.52 17.82
N TYR A 122 4.28 9.44 17.33
CA TYR A 122 5.56 9.83 17.90
C TYR A 122 5.43 11.25 18.47
N GLU A 123 6.46 11.74 19.16
CA GLU A 123 6.47 13.10 19.70
C GLU A 123 6.26 14.14 18.59
N ASP A 124 6.96 13.97 17.47
CA ASP A 124 7.02 14.94 16.38
C ASP A 124 6.27 14.52 15.11
N ALA A 125 5.71 13.29 15.06
CA ALA A 125 4.96 12.81 13.90
C ALA A 125 3.80 11.89 14.28
N LYS A 126 2.84 11.69 13.37
CA LYS A 126 1.76 10.71 13.52
C LYS A 126 1.57 9.94 12.22
N VAL A 127 1.25 8.66 12.32
CA VAL A 127 0.90 7.85 11.16
C VAL A 127 -0.49 8.26 10.67
N VAL A 128 -0.58 8.68 9.41
CA VAL A 128 -1.84 9.16 8.80
C VAL A 128 -2.42 8.18 7.77
N GLN A 129 -1.57 7.34 7.16
CA GLN A 129 -2.01 6.35 6.17
C GLN A 129 -1.01 5.19 6.13
N ILE A 130 -1.52 3.98 5.87
CA ILE A 130 -0.69 2.79 5.64
C ILE A 130 -1.19 2.13 4.35
N VAL A 131 -0.24 1.68 3.53
CA VAL A 131 -0.45 0.77 2.41
C VAL A 131 0.23 -0.54 2.79
N PRO A 132 -0.54 -1.57 3.18
CA PRO A 132 0.03 -2.80 3.73
C PRO A 132 1.03 -3.46 2.78
N GLY A 133 2.24 -3.67 3.28
CA GLY A 133 3.33 -4.28 2.52
C GLY A 133 4.10 -3.32 1.61
N GLU A 134 3.73 -2.04 1.57
CA GLU A 134 4.29 -1.07 0.63
C GLU A 134 4.81 0.19 1.33
N ALA A 135 3.97 0.91 2.07
CA ALA A 135 4.35 2.20 2.62
C ALA A 135 3.62 2.56 3.92
N VAL A 136 4.30 3.33 4.77
CA VAL A 136 3.72 4.02 5.94
C VAL A 136 3.92 5.52 5.74
N PHE A 137 2.84 6.28 5.83
CA PHE A 137 2.85 7.73 5.72
C PHE A 137 2.67 8.37 7.08
N LEU A 138 3.56 9.30 7.40
CA LEU A 138 3.53 10.08 8.62
C LEU A 138 3.35 11.55 8.30
N GLN A 139 2.58 12.26 9.12
CA GLN A 139 2.45 13.72 9.09
C GLN A 139 3.23 14.28 10.28
N SER A 140 4.03 15.32 10.02
CA SER A 140 4.70 16.09 11.07
C SER A 140 3.68 16.75 11.99
N LYS A 141 3.92 16.71 13.30
CA LYS A 141 3.19 17.48 14.31
C LYS A 141 3.74 18.91 14.45
N LEU A 142 4.93 19.16 13.91
CA LEU A 142 5.60 20.47 13.92
C LEU A 142 5.13 21.34 12.75
N GLU A 143 4.86 20.75 11.58
CA GLU A 143 4.40 21.44 10.38
C GLU A 143 3.32 20.63 9.65
N GLU A 144 2.09 21.16 9.58
CA GLU A 144 0.91 20.43 9.05
C GLU A 144 1.03 20.04 7.57
N THR A 145 1.83 20.76 6.80
CA THR A 145 2.09 20.51 5.39
C THR A 145 3.25 19.55 5.16
N GLU A 146 3.94 19.12 6.21
CA GLU A 146 5.12 18.27 6.11
C GLU A 146 4.78 16.81 6.37
N TYR A 147 5.20 15.95 5.44
CA TYR A 147 4.91 14.53 5.45
C TYR A 147 6.15 13.70 5.18
N TYR A 148 6.09 12.47 5.64
CA TYR A 148 7.13 11.47 5.49
C TYR A 148 6.53 10.18 4.96
N GLN A 149 7.30 9.47 4.14
CA GLN A 149 6.96 8.17 3.60
C GLN A 149 8.07 7.19 3.94
N LEU A 150 7.73 6.14 4.68
CA LEU A 150 8.57 4.96 4.83
C LEU A 150 8.11 3.93 3.79
N ARG A 151 8.84 3.79 2.68
CA ARG A 151 8.49 2.94 1.54
C ARG A 151 9.35 1.70 1.49
N TYR A 152 8.76 0.52 1.39
CA TYR A 152 9.50 -0.71 1.10
C TYR A 152 10.22 -0.61 -0.25
N GLU A 153 11.47 -1.07 -0.29
CA GLU A 153 12.21 -1.21 -1.54
C GLU A 153 12.68 -2.66 -1.71
N GLU A 154 12.33 -3.24 -2.86
CA GLU A 154 12.88 -4.52 -3.28
C GLU A 154 14.32 -4.27 -3.75
N ASP A 155 15.30 -4.79 -3.03
CA ASP A 155 16.69 -4.72 -3.45
C ASP A 155 16.97 -5.85 -4.45
N PRO A 156 17.20 -5.56 -5.75
CA PRO A 156 17.48 -6.59 -6.74
C PRO A 156 18.85 -7.26 -6.55
N HIS A 157 19.73 -6.73 -5.70
CA HIS A 157 21.11 -7.17 -5.53
C HIS A 157 21.53 -7.42 -4.07
N GLY A 158 20.69 -7.12 -3.09
CA GLY A 158 20.99 -7.23 -1.66
C GLY A 158 20.22 -8.35 -0.96
N GLU A 159 20.90 -9.06 -0.06
CA GLU A 159 20.23 -9.92 0.92
C GLU A 159 19.56 -9.02 1.98
N GLY A 160 18.22 -8.93 1.98
CA GLY A 160 17.48 -8.24 3.06
C GLY A 160 16.22 -7.50 2.62
N THR A 161 15.48 -6.98 3.61
CA THR A 161 14.31 -6.11 3.42
C THR A 161 14.71 -4.69 3.79
N TRP A 162 14.45 -3.74 2.89
CA TRP A 162 14.87 -2.35 3.03
C TRP A 162 13.69 -1.40 2.90
N PHE A 163 13.81 -0.23 3.53
CA PHE A 163 12.87 0.87 3.41
C PHE A 163 13.59 2.15 3.04
N SER A 164 13.03 2.93 2.12
CA SER A 164 13.43 4.31 1.87
C SER A 164 12.56 5.23 2.72
N LEU A 165 13.18 6.05 3.56
CA LEU A 165 12.52 7.14 4.28
C LEU A 165 12.61 8.40 3.44
N GLN A 166 11.47 8.95 3.08
CA GLN A 166 11.33 10.09 2.20
C GLN A 166 10.55 11.19 2.88
N LYS A 167 10.82 12.44 2.51
CA LYS A 167 10.16 13.64 3.01
C LYS A 167 9.54 14.40 1.85
N PHE A 168 8.36 14.95 2.09
CA PHE A 168 7.64 15.78 1.13
C PHE A 168 6.75 16.83 1.80
N TYR A 169 6.32 17.81 1.00
CA TYR A 169 5.39 18.85 1.42
C TYR A 169 4.10 18.74 0.63
N TYR A 170 2.96 18.73 1.32
CA TYR A 170 1.65 18.54 0.76
C TYR A 170 0.65 19.55 1.31
N ASP A 171 0.19 20.47 0.46
CA ASP A 171 -0.57 21.66 0.87
C ASP A 171 -2.08 21.42 1.06
N LYS A 172 -2.60 20.22 0.77
CA LYS A 172 -4.03 19.94 0.95
C LYS A 172 -4.34 19.65 2.43
N ALA A 173 -5.51 20.12 2.85
CA ALA A 173 -6.01 19.94 4.23
C ALA A 173 -6.22 18.47 4.64
N TYR A 174 -6.34 17.56 3.67
CA TYR A 174 -6.48 16.13 3.90
C TYR A 174 -5.54 15.36 2.99
N PHE A 175 -4.71 14.50 3.58
CA PHE A 175 -3.88 13.56 2.86
C PHE A 175 -4.74 12.36 2.41
N SER A 176 -4.72 12.06 1.13
CA SER A 176 -5.26 10.81 0.58
C SER A 176 -4.19 10.14 -0.27
N TYR A 177 -4.15 8.81 -0.24
CA TYR A 177 -3.17 8.06 -1.04
C TYR A 177 -3.39 8.28 -2.55
N GLU A 178 -4.66 8.39 -2.98
CA GLU A 178 -4.99 8.69 -4.38
C GLU A 178 -4.41 10.04 -4.82
N ASP A 179 -4.58 11.08 -4.00
CA ASP A 179 -4.02 12.38 -4.34
C ASP A 179 -2.49 12.40 -4.25
N PHE A 180 -1.90 11.61 -3.34
CA PHE A 180 -0.45 11.45 -3.24
C PHE A 180 0.12 10.82 -4.51
N LEU A 181 -0.49 9.76 -5.04
CA LEU A 181 -0.04 9.11 -6.26
C LEU A 181 0.03 10.13 -7.41
N THR A 182 -1.06 10.86 -7.65
CA THR A 182 -1.10 11.90 -8.70
C THR A 182 -0.06 13.00 -8.47
N TRP A 183 0.15 13.41 -7.22
CA TRP A 183 1.10 14.48 -6.88
C TRP A 183 2.57 14.03 -6.97
N SER A 184 2.86 12.76 -6.64
CA SER A 184 4.21 12.22 -6.56
C SER A 184 4.91 12.11 -7.92
N GLU A 185 4.13 12.07 -9.01
CA GLU A 185 4.63 12.07 -10.39
C GLU A 185 5.47 13.30 -10.75
N ASP A 186 5.28 14.41 -10.02
CA ASP A 186 6.01 15.65 -10.24
C ASP A 186 7.43 15.66 -9.60
N GLY A 187 7.85 14.55 -8.94
CA GLY A 187 9.22 14.35 -8.47
C GLY A 187 9.59 15.14 -7.20
N HIS A 188 8.61 15.43 -6.35
CA HIS A 188 8.76 16.26 -5.16
C HIS A 188 9.23 15.52 -3.89
N LEU A 189 9.58 14.24 -4.00
CA LEU A 189 10.03 13.41 -2.89
C LEU A 189 11.54 13.57 -2.65
N LYS A 190 11.91 13.93 -1.43
CA LYS A 190 13.30 13.97 -0.99
C LYS A 190 13.62 12.74 -0.16
N GLU A 191 14.46 11.84 -0.67
CA GLU A 191 14.98 10.73 0.12
C GLU A 191 15.88 11.26 1.26
N LEU A 192 15.59 10.80 2.48
CA LEU A 192 16.39 11.04 3.68
C LEU A 192 17.38 9.91 3.93
N GLY A 193 17.02 8.67 3.59
CA GLY A 193 17.93 7.53 3.66
C GLY A 193 17.25 6.19 3.38
N ARG A 194 18.08 5.14 3.27
CA ARG A 194 17.65 3.75 3.16
C ARG A 194 17.98 3.02 4.45
N ILE A 195 17.00 2.30 4.99
CA ILE A 195 17.01 1.72 6.34
C ILE A 195 16.72 0.22 6.22
N PRO A 196 17.52 -0.66 6.81
CA PRO A 196 17.19 -2.08 6.84
C PRO A 196 16.01 -2.33 7.80
N LEU A 197 15.18 -3.34 7.53
CA LEU A 197 13.97 -3.65 8.30
C LEU A 197 14.19 -3.67 9.83
N ASN A 198 15.33 -4.19 10.29
CA ASN A 198 15.65 -4.32 11.71
C ASN A 198 16.04 -3.00 12.40
N GLU A 199 16.26 -1.91 11.65
CA GLU A 199 16.63 -0.59 12.17
C GLU A 199 15.53 0.45 11.97
N VAL A 200 14.41 0.08 11.34
CA VAL A 200 13.30 1.01 11.05
C VAL A 200 12.76 1.64 12.33
N GLU A 201 12.48 0.83 13.36
CA GLU A 201 11.93 1.33 14.63
C GLU A 201 12.88 2.31 15.31
N ASP A 202 14.16 1.95 15.43
CA ASP A 202 15.18 2.81 16.04
C ASP A 202 15.34 4.11 15.26
N THR A 203 15.34 4.04 13.93
CA THR A 203 15.45 5.23 13.07
C THR A 203 14.24 6.17 13.22
N LEU A 204 13.03 5.61 13.33
CA LEU A 204 11.82 6.42 13.53
C LEU A 204 11.79 7.06 14.92
N LEU A 205 12.28 6.38 15.96
CA LEU A 205 12.42 6.96 17.29
C LEU A 205 13.47 8.07 17.33
N ASP A 206 14.60 7.88 16.64
CA ASP A 206 15.65 8.90 16.53
C ASP A 206 15.18 10.15 15.76
N GLU A 207 14.35 9.97 14.71
CA GLU A 207 13.87 11.08 13.87
C GLU A 207 12.65 11.79 14.48
N PHE A 208 11.72 11.06 15.11
CA PHE A 208 10.42 11.60 15.52
C PHE A 208 10.18 11.59 17.04
N GLY A 209 11.13 11.10 17.84
CA GLY A 209 11.01 11.01 19.29
C GLY A 209 10.27 9.76 19.77
N GLU A 210 10.01 9.68 21.08
CA GLU A 210 9.35 8.52 21.69
C GLU A 210 7.91 8.30 21.18
N GLU A 211 7.44 7.06 21.22
CA GLU A 211 6.05 6.74 20.92
C GLU A 211 5.11 7.29 22.01
N VAL A 212 4.08 8.02 21.60
CA VAL A 212 3.09 8.63 22.49
C VAL A 212 1.78 7.89 22.34
N SER A 213 1.31 7.27 23.43
CA SER A 213 0.11 6.42 23.47
C SER A 213 -1.20 7.20 23.50
#